data_AF-A0A815RBQ5-F1
#
_entry.id   AF-A0A815RBQ5-F1
#
_cell.length_a   1.000
_cell.length_b   1.000
_cell.length_c   1.000
_cell.angle_alpha   90.00
_cell.angle_beta   90.00
_cell.angle_gamma   90.00
#
_symmetry.space_group_name_H-M   'P 1'
#
loop_
_entity.id
_entity.type
_entity.pdbx_description
1 polymer ?
#
loop_
_entity_poly.entity_id
_entity_poly.type
_entity_poly.pdbx_seq_one_letter_code
_entity_poly.pdbx_strand_id
1 'polypeptide(L)'
;QSEPAGDGISFKAKLFGVEELDESGKDQVCLDAMTRLKAFVKSKKESKQKIRITFTSSGVNLIDESTQMSLGFHEIERISFIIPDPKDKRTFGYIYEEKNDRHQFWAFKTEGAVCAALVVSELNRILEIAFEQSNNNQE
;
A
#
# COMPACT_ATOMS: atom_id res chain seq x y z
N GLN A 1 -19.36 13.76 -1.06
CA GLN A 1 -19.05 14.18 0.32
C GLN A 1 -17.55 14.38 0.39
N SER A 2 -17.16 15.56 0.86
CA SER A 2 -15.81 16.10 0.83
C SER A 2 -14.85 15.30 1.72
N GLU A 3 -13.59 15.28 1.28
CA GLU A 3 -12.42 14.58 1.84
C GLU A 3 -12.43 14.38 3.35
N PRO A 4 -12.02 13.21 3.87
CA PRO A 4 -11.53 13.17 5.24
C PRO A 4 -10.25 14.02 5.27
N ALA A 5 -10.40 15.28 5.70
CA ALA A 5 -9.38 16.02 6.43
C ALA A 5 -9.14 15.27 7.75
N GLY A 6 -8.59 14.06 7.64
CA GLY A 6 -8.16 13.24 8.75
C GLY A 6 -6.71 13.58 9.04
N ASP A 7 -6.38 13.59 10.32
CA ASP A 7 -5.06 13.73 10.94
C ASP A 7 -4.09 12.62 10.48
N GLY A 8 -3.84 12.54 9.18
CA GLY A 8 -3.18 11.44 8.51
C GLY A 8 -1.90 11.89 7.82
N ILE A 9 -0.92 11.00 7.75
CA ILE A 9 0.37 11.31 7.14
C ILE A 9 0.26 11.06 5.63
N SER A 10 0.47 12.12 4.83
CA SER A 10 0.43 12.03 3.37
C SER A 10 1.82 12.02 2.75
N PHE A 11 2.05 11.13 1.80
CA PHE A 11 3.32 10.98 1.09
C PHE A 11 3.11 10.91 -0.41
N LYS A 12 4.09 11.43 -1.15
CA LYS A 12 4.15 11.27 -2.61
C LYS A 12 4.82 9.95 -2.96
N ALA A 13 4.17 9.20 -3.84
CA ALA A 13 4.66 7.92 -4.30
C ALA A 13 4.31 7.71 -5.78
N LYS A 14 4.85 6.65 -6.34
CA LYS A 14 4.60 6.19 -7.69
C LYS A 14 4.08 4.78 -7.63
N LEU A 15 2.89 4.57 -8.18
CA LEU A 15 2.30 3.24 -8.30
C LEU A 15 3.01 2.47 -9.43
N PHE A 16 3.53 1.29 -9.12
CA PHE A 16 3.98 0.35 -10.15
C PHE A 16 2.78 -0.40 -10.75
N GLY A 17 1.79 -0.71 -9.94
CA GLY A 17 0.57 -1.39 -10.34
C GLY A 17 0.04 -2.27 -9.22
N VAL A 18 -0.95 -3.06 -9.59
CA VAL A 18 -1.65 -4.00 -8.73
C VAL A 18 -1.59 -5.37 -9.37
N GLU A 19 -1.32 -6.40 -8.58
CA GLU A 19 -1.34 -7.79 -9.03
C GLU A 19 -2.21 -8.61 -8.08
N GLU A 20 -3.14 -9.40 -8.61
CA GLU A 20 -3.95 -10.33 -7.81
C GLU A 20 -3.10 -11.57 -7.46
N LEU A 21 -3.15 -11.98 -6.20
CA LEU A 21 -2.46 -13.14 -5.65
C LEU A 21 -3.47 -14.19 -5.17
N ASP A 22 -3.17 -15.45 -5.45
CA ASP A 22 -3.98 -16.60 -5.01
C ASP A 22 -3.65 -17.02 -3.56
N GLU A 23 -2.46 -16.68 -3.05
CA GLU A 23 -2.02 -17.02 -1.68
C GLU A 23 -1.80 -15.77 -0.81
N SER A 24 -2.32 -15.83 0.41
CA SER A 24 -2.10 -14.82 1.46
C SER A 24 -0.65 -14.88 1.96
N GLY A 25 0.12 -13.81 1.76
CA GLY A 25 1.20 -13.42 2.69
C GLY A 25 2.42 -14.34 2.77
N LYS A 26 3.08 -14.66 1.65
CA LYS A 26 4.47 -15.15 1.68
C LYS A 26 5.42 -14.11 1.10
N ASP A 27 6.52 -13.83 1.80
CA ASP A 27 7.55 -12.88 1.36
C ASP A 27 7.95 -13.09 -0.09
N GLN A 28 8.20 -14.34 -0.49
CA GLN A 28 8.60 -14.68 -1.86
C GLN A 28 7.54 -14.32 -2.89
N VAL A 29 6.26 -14.62 -2.61
CA VAL A 29 5.15 -14.35 -3.52
C VAL A 29 5.01 -12.84 -3.76
N CYS A 30 5.06 -12.05 -2.69
CA CYS A 30 4.99 -10.60 -2.78
C CYS A 30 6.19 -10.00 -3.53
N LEU A 31 7.40 -10.50 -3.26
CA LEU A 31 8.62 -10.03 -3.94
C LEU A 31 8.63 -10.39 -5.43
N ASP A 32 8.12 -11.56 -5.79
CA ASP A 32 7.98 -12.00 -7.17
C ASP A 32 6.95 -11.14 -7.92
N ALA A 33 5.78 -10.91 -7.32
CA ALA A 33 4.75 -10.00 -7.87
C ALA A 33 5.31 -8.58 -8.04
N MET A 34 6.01 -8.07 -7.03
CA MET A 34 6.65 -6.76 -7.11
C MET A 34 7.66 -6.70 -8.27
N THR A 35 8.43 -7.76 -8.48
CA THR A 35 9.41 -7.86 -9.58
C THR A 35 8.71 -7.89 -10.94
N ARG A 36 7.59 -8.62 -11.07
CA ARG A 36 6.76 -8.64 -12.27
C ARG A 36 6.17 -7.27 -12.58
N LEU A 37 5.56 -6.60 -11.59
CA LEU A 37 5.04 -5.24 -11.73
C LEU A 37 6.13 -4.24 -12.15
N LYS A 38 7.30 -4.30 -11.51
CA LYS A 38 8.48 -3.50 -11.90
C LYS A 38 8.89 -3.74 -13.36
N ALA A 39 8.97 -5.01 -13.77
CA ALA A 39 9.33 -5.38 -15.13
C ALA A 39 8.27 -4.92 -16.14
N PHE A 40 6.98 -5.06 -15.81
CA PHE A 40 5.87 -4.67 -16.66
C PHE A 40 5.87 -3.17 -16.96
N VAL A 41 6.00 -2.32 -15.94
CA VAL A 41 6.09 -0.87 -16.13
C VAL A 41 7.34 -0.49 -16.93
N LYS A 42 8.47 -1.16 -16.67
CA LYS A 42 9.71 -0.96 -17.41
C LYS A 42 9.55 -1.33 -18.89
N SER A 43 8.88 -2.43 -19.19
CA SER A 43 8.62 -2.92 -20.55
C SER A 43 7.63 -2.04 -21.31
N LYS A 44 6.59 -1.55 -20.64
CA LYS A 44 5.61 -0.64 -21.26
C LYS A 44 6.17 0.74 -21.57
N LYS A 45 7.38 1.08 -21.11
CA LYS A 45 7.92 2.47 -21.08
C LYS A 45 6.91 3.47 -20.48
N GLU A 46 5.98 2.98 -19.66
CA GLU A 46 4.94 3.79 -19.07
C GLU A 46 5.54 4.51 -17.87
N SER A 47 5.34 5.81 -17.80
CA SER A 47 5.70 6.57 -16.62
C SER A 47 4.82 6.11 -15.46
N LYS A 48 5.45 5.61 -14.40
CA LYS A 48 4.75 5.22 -13.16
C LYS A 48 3.75 6.29 -12.75
N GLN A 49 2.52 5.88 -12.49
CA GLN A 49 1.45 6.78 -12.09
C GLN A 49 1.81 7.45 -10.77
N LYS A 50 1.83 8.78 -10.76
CA LYS A 50 2.14 9.57 -9.55
C LYS A 50 0.90 9.62 -8.69
N ILE A 51 1.05 9.20 -7.45
CA ILE A 51 -0.06 9.14 -6.51
C ILE A 51 0.36 9.76 -5.18
N ARG A 52 -0.62 10.33 -4.50
CA ARG A 52 -0.54 10.74 -3.10
C ARG A 52 -1.19 9.67 -2.25
N ILE A 53 -0.43 9.11 -1.33
CA ILE A 53 -0.89 8.11 -0.37
C ILE A 53 -1.08 8.81 0.97
N THR A 54 -2.27 8.73 1.55
CA THR A 54 -2.56 9.28 2.88
C THR A 54 -2.93 8.15 3.81
N PHE A 55 -2.13 7.99 4.87
CA PHE A 55 -2.33 6.98 5.91
C PHE A 55 -3.13 7.61 7.06
N THR A 56 -4.24 6.99 7.43
CA THR A 56 -5.08 7.37 8.57
C THR A 56 -5.34 6.15 9.44
N SER A 57 -5.80 6.36 10.67
CA SER A 57 -6.25 5.27 11.56
C SER A 57 -7.39 4.45 10.96
N SER A 58 -8.17 5.00 10.03
CA SER A 58 -9.24 4.28 9.34
C SER A 58 -8.72 3.45 8.16
N GLY A 59 -7.60 3.83 7.54
CA GLY A 59 -7.11 3.17 6.33
C GLY A 59 -6.16 4.02 5.48
N VAL A 60 -6.00 3.59 4.23
CA VAL A 60 -5.10 4.19 3.26
C VAL A 60 -5.90 4.77 2.11
N ASN A 61 -5.84 6.09 1.95
CA ASN A 61 -6.45 6.78 0.82
C ASN A 61 -5.41 6.98 -0.29
N LEU A 62 -5.78 6.57 -1.50
CA LEU A 62 -4.95 6.70 -2.69
C LEU A 62 -5.56 7.77 -3.61
N ILE A 63 -4.79 8.80 -3.94
CA ILE A 63 -5.22 9.88 -4.83
C ILE A 63 -4.24 9.98 -5.99
N ASP A 64 -4.74 10.03 -7.21
CA ASP A 64 -3.91 10.28 -8.39
C ASP A 64 -3.48 11.75 -8.45
N GLU A 65 -2.17 12.02 -8.51
CA GLU A 65 -1.68 13.41 -8.53
C GLU A 65 -1.99 14.13 -9.85
N SER A 66 -2.20 13.40 -10.95
CA SER A 66 -2.42 14.00 -12.27
C SER A 66 -3.86 14.49 -12.43
N THR A 67 -4.81 13.69 -11.97
CA THR A 67 -6.26 13.94 -12.09
C THR A 67 -6.89 14.48 -10.81
N GLN A 68 -6.18 14.38 -9.68
CA GLN A 68 -6.67 14.69 -8.34
C GLN A 68 -7.91 13.84 -7.95
N MET A 69 -8.11 12.68 -8.60
CA MET A 69 -9.18 11.75 -8.26
C MET A 69 -8.71 10.72 -7.25
N SER A 70 -9.60 10.33 -6.33
CA SER A 70 -9.36 9.18 -5.45
C SER A 70 -9.39 7.90 -6.29
N LEU A 71 -8.30 7.13 -6.22
CA LEU A 71 -8.15 5.82 -6.84
C LEU A 71 -8.84 4.73 -6.02
N GLY A 72 -9.03 4.98 -4.72
CA GLY A 72 -9.62 4.03 -3.80
C GLY A 72 -9.23 4.32 -2.36
N PHE A 73 -9.99 3.72 -1.46
CA PHE A 73 -9.73 3.71 -0.02
C PHE A 73 -9.59 2.27 0.43
N HIS A 74 -8.45 1.94 1.04
CA HIS A 74 -8.18 0.63 1.60
C HIS A 74 -8.38 0.69 3.11
N GLU A 75 -9.39 -0.01 3.61
CA GLU A 75 -9.64 -0.14 5.04
C GLU A 75 -8.45 -0.80 5.73
N ILE A 76 -8.04 -0.26 6.88
CA ILE A 76 -6.85 -0.75 7.59
C ILE A 76 -6.98 -2.22 7.99
N GLU A 77 -8.18 -2.65 8.38
CA GLU A 77 -8.50 -4.01 8.82
C GLU A 77 -8.31 -5.07 7.72
N ARG A 78 -8.23 -4.64 6.46
CA ARG A 78 -8.04 -5.54 5.29
C ARG A 78 -6.62 -5.52 4.74
N ILE A 79 -5.75 -4.69 5.28
CA ILE A 79 -4.34 -4.70 4.89
C ILE A 79 -3.66 -5.75 5.78
N SER A 80 -3.37 -6.91 5.21
CA SER A 80 -2.85 -8.04 6.01
C SER A 80 -1.33 -8.15 6.00
N PHE A 81 -0.66 -7.60 4.99
CA PHE A 81 0.79 -7.80 4.84
C PHE A 81 1.48 -6.60 4.23
N ILE A 82 2.65 -6.24 4.77
CA ILE A 82 3.48 -5.13 4.27
C ILE A 82 4.90 -5.63 4.09
N ILE A 83 5.49 -5.36 2.94
CA ILE A 83 6.84 -5.79 2.61
C ILE A 83 7.65 -4.69 1.92
N PRO A 84 8.79 -4.29 2.51
CA PRO A 84 9.76 -3.46 1.82
C PRO A 84 10.53 -4.26 0.76
N ASP A 85 11.00 -3.60 -0.29
CA ASP A 85 11.85 -4.25 -1.29
C ASP A 85 13.32 -4.31 -0.80
N PRO A 86 13.91 -5.51 -0.66
CA PRO A 86 15.31 -5.65 -0.27
C PRO A 86 16.28 -5.11 -1.33
N LYS A 87 15.87 -5.02 -2.60
CA LYS A 87 16.70 -4.53 -3.71
C LYS A 87 16.59 -3.01 -3.91
N ASP A 88 15.46 -2.40 -3.56
CA ASP A 88 15.23 -0.96 -3.66
C ASP A 88 14.56 -0.43 -2.39
N LYS A 89 15.34 0.14 -1.48
CA LYS A 89 14.85 0.70 -0.20
C LYS A 89 13.80 1.81 -0.35
N ARG A 90 13.54 2.30 -1.55
CA ARG A 90 12.48 3.28 -1.85
C ARG A 90 11.17 2.62 -2.28
N THR A 91 11.17 1.31 -2.45
CA THR A 91 10.02 0.54 -2.92
C THR A 91 9.50 -0.30 -1.77
N PHE A 92 8.19 -0.34 -1.65
CA PHE A 92 7.49 -1.20 -0.70
C PHE A 92 6.18 -1.65 -1.35
N GLY A 93 5.56 -2.67 -0.81
CA GLY A 93 4.21 -3.07 -1.19
C GLY A 93 3.43 -3.57 0.00
N TYR A 94 2.11 -3.63 -0.15
CA TYR A 94 1.24 -4.26 0.81
C TYR A 94 0.16 -5.07 0.10
N ILE A 95 -0.39 -6.06 0.81
CA ILE A 95 -1.55 -6.83 0.38
C ILE A 95 -2.79 -6.16 0.94
N TYR A 96 -3.76 -5.94 0.07
CA TYR A 96 -5.12 -5.54 0.43
C TYR A 96 -6.08 -6.69 0.11
N GLU A 97 -6.81 -7.13 1.12
CA GLU A 97 -7.80 -8.19 1.02
C GLU A 97 -9.14 -7.62 0.59
N GLU A 98 -9.61 -8.01 -0.60
CA GLU A 98 -10.93 -7.63 -1.09
C GLU A 98 -11.99 -8.63 -0.60
N LYS A 99 -13.28 -8.26 -0.67
CA LYS A 99 -14.44 -9.01 -0.14
C LYS A 99 -14.67 -10.41 -0.74
N ASN A 100 -13.82 -10.87 -1.66
CA ASN A 100 -13.96 -12.11 -2.42
C ASN A 100 -12.77 -13.06 -2.23
N ASP A 101 -12.08 -13.00 -1.08
CA ASP A 101 -10.81 -13.73 -0.83
C ASP A 101 -9.72 -13.42 -1.87
N ARG A 102 -9.82 -12.25 -2.52
CA ARG A 102 -8.84 -11.79 -3.49
C ARG A 102 -7.79 -10.95 -2.78
N HIS A 103 -6.55 -11.37 -2.90
CA HIS A 103 -5.41 -10.66 -2.33
C HIS A 103 -4.83 -9.77 -3.42
N GLN A 104 -4.97 -8.46 -3.28
CA GLN A 104 -4.39 -7.51 -4.23
C GLN A 104 -3.07 -7.00 -3.67
N PHE A 105 -1.98 -7.34 -4.34
CA PHE A 105 -0.67 -6.80 -4.02
C PHE A 105 -0.44 -5.47 -4.71
N TRP A 106 -0.31 -4.42 -3.92
CA TRP A 106 -0.06 -3.07 -4.38
C TRP A 106 1.40 -2.69 -4.16
N ALA A 107 2.09 -2.33 -5.25
CA ALA A 107 3.50 -1.97 -5.21
C ALA A 107 3.74 -0.47 -5.46
N PHE A 108 4.46 0.18 -4.55
CA PHE A 108 4.70 1.62 -4.55
C PHE A 108 6.18 1.95 -4.50
N LYS A 109 6.55 3.07 -5.13
CA LYS A 109 7.88 3.68 -5.03
C LYS A 109 7.79 5.09 -4.47
N THR A 110 8.42 5.33 -3.34
CA THR A 110 8.56 6.66 -2.75
C THR A 110 9.69 7.47 -3.41
N GLU A 111 9.74 8.76 -3.10
CA GLU A 111 10.81 9.65 -3.56
C GLU A 111 12.17 9.31 -2.92
N GLY A 112 12.18 8.78 -1.69
CA GLY A 112 13.38 8.48 -0.93
C GLY A 112 13.22 7.31 0.04
N ALA A 113 14.34 6.67 0.39
CA ALA A 113 14.36 5.50 1.27
C ALA A 113 13.85 5.82 2.68
N VAL A 114 14.12 7.03 3.17
CA VAL A 114 13.60 7.53 4.45
C VAL A 114 12.08 7.59 4.42
N CYS A 115 11.49 8.10 3.33
CA CYS A 115 10.03 8.15 3.17
C CYS A 115 9.42 6.74 3.15
N ALA A 116 10.04 5.78 2.45
CA ALA A 116 9.56 4.40 2.44
C ALA A 116 9.61 3.78 3.85
N ALA A 117 10.70 3.99 4.59
CA ALA A 117 10.82 3.50 5.96
C ALA A 117 9.76 4.10 6.88
N LEU A 118 9.55 5.43 6.83
CA LEU A 118 8.52 6.11 7.62
C LEU A 118 7.11 5.60 7.32
N VAL A 119 6.80 5.41 6.04
CA VAL A 119 5.51 4.86 5.59
C VAL A 119 5.29 3.45 6.13
N VAL A 120 6.28 2.57 5.96
CA VAL A 120 6.20 1.18 6.42
C VAL A 120 6.08 1.14 7.95
N SER A 121 6.88 1.93 8.67
CA SER A 121 6.79 2.03 10.13
C SER A 121 5.42 2.50 10.60
N GLU A 122 4.87 3.54 9.98
CA GLU A 122 3.56 4.06 10.36
C GLU A 122 2.44 3.08 10.04
N LEU A 123 2.46 2.45 8.87
CA LEU A 123 1.45 1.49 8.48
C LEU A 123 1.47 0.26 9.40
N ASN A 124 2.65 -0.25 9.78
CA ASN A 124 2.78 -1.31 10.79
C ASN A 124 2.21 -0.89 12.14
N ARG A 125 2.51 0.34 12.60
CA ARG A 125 2.00 0.88 13.86
C ARG A 125 0.47 0.94 13.88
N ILE A 126 -0.14 1.41 12.79
CA ILE A 126 -1.60 1.50 12.68
C ILE A 126 -2.22 0.09 12.65
N LEU A 127 -1.62 -0.86 11.91
CA LEU A 127 -2.09 -2.24 11.88
C LEU A 127 -2.04 -2.93 13.23
N GLU A 128 -0.94 -2.75 13.97
CA GLU A 128 -0.78 -3.31 15.32
C GLU A 128 -1.89 -2.80 16.25
N ILE A 129 -2.16 -1.49 16.24
CA ILE A 129 -3.23 -0.88 17.03
C ILE A 129 -4.61 -1.42 16.61
N ALA A 130 -4.87 -1.53 15.30
CA ALA A 130 -6.14 -2.04 14.79
C ALA A 130 -6.36 -3.51 15.21
N PHE A 131 -5.31 -4.32 15.17
CA PHE A 131 -5.33 -5.71 15.61
C PHE A 131 -5.60 -5.82 17.12
N GLU A 132 -4.93 -5.01 17.94
CA GLU A 132 -5.16 -4.94 19.39
C GLU A 132 -6.59 -4.53 19.74
N GLN A 133 -7.16 -3.55 19.02
CA GLN A 133 -8.55 -3.13 19.23
C GLN A 133 -9.55 -4.21 18.84
N SER A 134 -9.32 -4.92 17.73
CA SER A 134 -10.16 -6.04 17.32
C SER A 134 -10.17 -7.15 18.37
N ASN A 135 -9.01 -7.46 18.95
CA ASN A 135 -8.88 -8.49 19.99
C ASN A 135 -9.49 -8.07 21.33
N ASN A 136 -9.33 -6.81 21.75
CA ASN A 136 -9.89 -6.30 23.02
C ASN A 136 -11.43 -6.11 22.98
N ASN A 137 -12.03 -5.94 21.80
CA ASN A 137 -13.49 -5.80 21.67
C ASN A 137 -14.25 -7.14 21.72
N GLN A 138 -13.53 -8.26 21.83
CA GLN A 138 -14.10 -9.61 21.96
C GLN A 138 -14.16 -10.15 23.39
N GLU A 139 -13.70 -9.39 24.39
CA GLU A 139 -13.78 -9.73 25.82
C GLU A 139 -14.87 -8.97 26.59
#